data_AF-A0A2W1BN16-F1
#
_entry.id   AF-A0A2W1BN16-F1
#
_cell.length_a   1.000
_cell.length_b   1.000
_cell.length_c   1.000
_cell.angle_alpha   90.00
_cell.angle_beta   90.00
_cell.angle_gamma   90.00
#
_symmetry.space_group_name_H-M   'P 1'
#
loop_
_entity.id
_entity.type
_entity.pdbx_description
1 polymer ?
#
loop_
_entity_poly.entity_id
_entity_poly.type
_entity_poly.pdbx_seq_one_letter_code
_entity_poly.pdbx_strand_id
1 'polypeptide(L)'
;MQLCDNLIQTLLKANVVSVTRMTRLVLPQMVQRKKGVLINIGSLSSDIPCPMLSVYAATKAYVDKFTEGLEMEYGKKGIIIQCVLPGFVCSNMSGIRKSTLLAPSAKVFVNSAIDLVGIARKTTGYFPHVIFGNVLMSIQGMCYSFCVWLVTRSMENSRLKSLKKYKKQKGKMEA
;
A
#
# COMPACT_ATOMS: atom_id res chain seq x y z
N MET A 1 -18.02 11.24 3.67
CA MET A 1 -16.68 11.37 4.26
C MET A 1 -16.36 12.84 4.23
N GLN A 2 -16.38 13.52 5.38
CA GLN A 2 -15.97 14.92 5.43
C GLN A 2 -14.44 14.91 5.39
N LEU A 3 -13.87 15.40 4.29
CA LEU A 3 -12.42 15.57 4.14
C LEU A 3 -11.97 16.64 5.12
N CYS A 4 -11.64 16.24 6.35
CA CYS A 4 -11.09 17.17 7.33
C CYS A 4 -9.66 17.52 6.90
N ASP A 5 -9.36 18.82 6.82
CA ASP A 5 -8.03 19.32 6.41
C ASP A 5 -6.90 18.70 7.22
N ASN A 6 -7.11 18.50 8.52
CA ASN A 6 -6.14 17.86 9.40
C ASN A 6 -5.80 16.42 8.95
N LEU A 7 -6.79 15.64 8.53
CA LEU A 7 -6.57 14.28 8.05
C LEU A 7 -5.82 14.27 6.71
N ILE A 8 -6.20 15.17 5.78
CA ILE A 8 -5.52 15.31 4.49
C ILE A 8 -4.05 15.65 4.70
N GLN A 9 -3.77 16.67 5.51
CA GLN A 9 -2.41 17.10 5.82
C GLN A 9 -1.60 16.00 6.50
N THR A 10 -2.21 15.25 7.42
CA THR A 10 -1.56 14.13 8.08
C THR A 10 -1.16 13.04 7.08
N LEU A 11 -2.07 12.64 6.17
CA LEU A 11 -1.79 11.62 5.16
C LEU A 11 -0.71 12.06 4.17
N LEU A 12 -0.77 13.30 3.68
CA LEU A 12 0.24 13.85 2.77
C LEU A 12 1.61 13.93 3.44
N LYS A 13 1.68 14.45 4.67
CA LYS A 13 2.96 14.53 5.40
C LYS A 13 3.53 13.14 5.68
N ALA A 14 2.69 12.19 6.10
CA ALA A 14 3.12 10.86 6.52
C ALA A 14 3.50 9.94 5.35
N ASN A 15 2.87 10.04 4.19
CA ASN A 15 3.11 9.13 3.06
C ASN A 15 3.90 9.75 1.90
N VAL A 16 3.70 11.05 1.63
CA VAL A 16 4.33 11.75 0.49
C VAL A 16 5.60 12.44 0.98
N VAL A 17 5.45 13.44 1.86
CA VAL A 17 6.57 14.31 2.25
C VAL A 17 7.68 13.52 2.96
N SER A 18 7.32 12.59 3.84
CA SER A 18 8.27 11.73 4.56
C SER A 18 9.15 10.93 3.60
N VAL A 19 8.55 10.21 2.65
CA VAL A 19 9.25 9.36 1.68
C VAL A 19 10.16 10.20 0.80
N THR A 20 9.66 11.32 0.25
CA THR A 20 10.47 12.19 -0.61
C THR A 20 11.68 12.77 0.14
N ARG A 21 11.48 13.23 1.38
CA ARG A 21 12.55 13.80 2.20
C ARG A 21 13.57 12.75 2.63
N MET A 22 13.13 11.59 3.11
CA MET A 22 14.03 10.51 3.50
C MET A 22 14.87 10.03 2.32
N THR A 23 14.25 9.84 1.16
CA THR A 23 14.97 9.48 -0.07
C THR A 23 16.00 10.55 -0.46
N ARG A 24 15.63 11.83 -0.43
CA ARG A 24 16.59 12.94 -0.70
C ARG A 24 17.81 12.89 0.22
N LEU A 25 17.65 12.50 1.49
CA LEU A 25 18.75 12.44 2.46
C LEU A 25 19.69 11.26 2.19
N VAL A 26 19.16 10.08 1.86
CA VAL A 26 19.97 8.85 1.75
C VAL A 26 20.49 8.57 0.34
N LEU A 27 19.75 8.99 -0.69
CA LEU A 27 20.03 8.64 -2.08
C LEU A 27 21.41 9.12 -2.58
N PRO A 28 21.84 10.38 -2.34
CA PRO A 28 23.16 10.84 -2.80
C PRO A 28 24.31 9.99 -2.25
N GLN A 29 24.20 9.55 -1.00
CA GLN A 29 25.21 8.73 -0.35
C GLN A 29 25.23 7.31 -0.90
N MET A 30 24.06 6.73 -1.19
CA MET A 30 23.96 5.41 -1.85
C MET A 30 24.60 5.45 -3.24
N VAL A 31 24.37 6.52 -4.00
CA VAL A 31 24.95 6.74 -5.33
C VAL A 31 26.47 6.88 -5.25
N GLN A 32 26.97 7.68 -4.30
CA GLN A 32 28.42 7.86 -4.11
C GLN A 32 29.13 6.53 -3.81
N ARG A 33 28.51 5.68 -2.99
CA ARG A 33 29.03 4.34 -2.66
C ARG A 33 28.79 3.29 -3.75
N LYS A 34 27.98 3.60 -4.78
CA LYS A 34 27.47 2.66 -5.79
C LYS A 34 26.89 1.39 -5.15
N LYS A 35 26.26 1.54 -3.98
CA LYS A 35 25.74 0.45 -3.17
C LYS A 35 24.67 0.95 -2.21
N GLY A 36 23.50 0.32 -2.26
CA GLY A 36 22.37 0.63 -1.40
C GLY A 36 21.09 -0.06 -1.87
N VAL A 37 20.13 -0.19 -0.96
CA VAL A 37 18.79 -0.68 -1.24
C VAL A 37 17.80 0.33 -0.68
N LEU A 38 16.94 0.87 -1.55
CA LEU A 38 15.83 1.76 -1.20
C LEU A 38 14.52 1.05 -1.52
N ILE A 39 13.75 0.72 -0.48
CA ILE A 39 12.45 0.06 -0.62
C ILE A 39 11.38 1.01 -0.12
N ASN A 40 10.50 1.46 -1.02
CA ASN A 40 9.34 2.26 -0.68
C ASN A 40 8.09 1.39 -0.61
N ILE A 41 7.22 1.67 0.35
CA ILE A 41 5.99 0.90 0.59
C ILE A 41 4.79 1.65 -0.01
N GLY A 42 4.37 1.20 -1.19
CA GLY A 42 3.12 1.53 -1.85
C GLY A 42 1.92 0.79 -1.26
N SER A 43 0.96 0.44 -2.11
CA SER A 43 -0.25 -0.30 -1.76
C SER A 43 -0.94 -0.78 -3.04
N LEU A 44 -1.62 -1.94 -3.02
CA LEU A 44 -2.50 -2.32 -4.13
C LEU A 44 -3.61 -1.29 -4.39
N SER A 45 -3.95 -0.47 -3.40
CA SER A 45 -4.90 0.64 -3.56
C SER A 45 -4.42 1.75 -4.51
N SER A 46 -3.15 1.74 -4.93
CA SER A 46 -2.63 2.67 -5.94
C SER A 46 -3.23 2.42 -7.32
N ASP A 47 -3.51 1.15 -7.64
CA ASP A 47 -3.85 0.70 -9.00
C ASP A 47 -5.34 0.37 -9.15
N ILE A 48 -6.10 0.28 -8.05
CA ILE A 48 -7.52 -0.13 -8.03
C ILE A 48 -8.39 1.00 -7.44
N PRO A 49 -9.59 1.27 -7.98
CA PRO A 49 -10.54 2.22 -7.40
C PRO A 49 -10.87 1.90 -5.94
N CYS A 50 -10.44 2.75 -5.01
CA CYS A 50 -10.65 2.56 -3.57
C CYS A 50 -11.53 3.67 -2.98
N PRO A 51 -12.86 3.60 -3.12
CA PRO A 51 -13.77 4.57 -2.51
C PRO A 51 -13.58 4.61 -0.99
N MET A 52 -13.82 5.75 -0.34
CA MET A 52 -13.57 5.99 1.09
C MET A 52 -12.09 6.03 1.51
N LEU A 53 -11.15 5.70 0.62
CA LEU A 53 -9.71 5.80 0.84
C LEU A 53 -9.03 6.67 -0.22
N SER A 54 -9.77 7.58 -0.87
CA SER A 54 -9.28 8.35 -2.03
C SER A 54 -7.96 9.08 -1.79
N VAL A 55 -7.85 9.84 -0.71
CA VAL A 55 -6.61 10.58 -0.37
C VAL A 55 -5.47 9.61 -0.08
N TYR A 56 -5.74 8.54 0.68
CA TYR A 56 -4.73 7.52 0.99
C TYR A 56 -4.23 6.83 -0.30
N ALA A 57 -5.15 6.37 -1.16
CA ALA A 57 -4.86 5.76 -2.44
C ALA A 57 -4.02 6.68 -3.32
N ALA A 58 -4.39 7.96 -3.42
CA ALA A 58 -3.61 8.97 -4.14
C ALA A 58 -2.18 9.12 -3.56
N THR A 59 -2.02 9.15 -2.24
CA THR A 59 -0.69 9.21 -1.63
C THR A 59 0.16 7.98 -1.94
N LYS A 60 -0.45 6.79 -2.04
CA LYS A 60 0.27 5.56 -2.39
C LYS A 60 0.57 5.46 -3.87
N ALA A 61 -0.27 6.02 -4.74
CA ALA A 61 0.03 6.18 -6.16
C ALA A 61 1.22 7.14 -6.39
N TYR A 62 1.32 8.22 -5.59
CA TYR A 62 2.51 9.07 -5.58
C TYR A 62 3.77 8.27 -5.25
N VAL A 63 3.76 7.48 -4.18
CA VAL A 63 4.92 6.68 -3.75
C VAL A 63 5.34 5.70 -4.86
N ASP A 64 4.37 5.06 -5.51
CA ASP A 64 4.64 4.14 -6.63
C ASP A 64 5.35 4.85 -7.79
N LYS A 65 4.75 5.94 -8.30
CA LYS A 65 5.33 6.71 -9.40
C LYS A 65 6.65 7.39 -9.06
N PHE A 66 6.79 7.88 -7.85
CA PHE A 66 8.05 8.44 -7.36
C PHE A 66 9.16 7.39 -7.37
N THR A 67 8.86 6.18 -6.93
CA THR A 67 9.85 5.09 -6.87
C THR A 67 10.21 4.58 -8.27
N GLU A 68 9.23 4.46 -9.17
CA GLU A 68 9.43 4.11 -10.57
C GLU A 68 10.37 5.11 -11.28
N GLY A 69 10.13 6.41 -11.11
CA GLY A 69 11.00 7.46 -11.67
C GLY A 69 12.43 7.38 -11.14
N LEU A 70 12.59 7.21 -9.83
CA LEU A 70 13.92 7.08 -9.22
C LEU A 70 14.68 5.84 -9.68
N GLU A 71 14.01 4.71 -9.85
CA GLU A 71 14.65 3.50 -10.37
C GLU A 71 15.16 3.74 -11.80
N MET A 72 14.39 4.41 -12.64
CA MET A 72 14.81 4.75 -14.01
C MET A 72 15.99 5.74 -14.03
N GLU A 73 16.03 6.70 -13.11
CA GLU A 73 17.10 7.70 -13.02
C GLU A 73 18.40 7.17 -12.38
N TYR A 74 18.29 6.26 -11.40
CA TYR A 74 19.41 5.85 -10.55
C TYR A 74 19.70 4.35 -10.53
N GLY A 75 18.84 3.49 -11.08
CA GLY A 75 19.00 2.03 -11.02
C GLY A 75 20.27 1.51 -11.68
N LYS A 76 20.79 2.23 -12.69
CA LYS A 76 22.07 1.92 -13.34
C LYS A 76 23.30 2.34 -12.52
N LYS A 77 23.13 2.99 -11.36
CA LYS A 77 24.23 3.50 -10.52
C LYS A 77 24.66 2.51 -9.42
N GLY A 78 24.34 1.23 -9.55
CA GLY A 78 24.73 0.18 -8.59
C GLY A 78 23.87 0.15 -7.32
N ILE A 79 22.67 0.71 -7.37
CA ILE A 79 21.74 0.73 -6.23
C ILE A 79 20.41 0.08 -6.61
N ILE A 80 19.78 -0.60 -5.66
CA ILE A 80 18.46 -1.21 -5.84
C ILE A 80 17.41 -0.22 -5.36
N ILE A 81 16.46 0.12 -6.23
CA ILE A 81 15.30 0.95 -5.89
C ILE A 81 14.06 0.13 -6.23
N GLN A 82 13.21 -0.11 -5.23
CA GLN A 82 12.06 -1.00 -5.37
C GLN A 82 10.81 -0.43 -4.70
N CYS A 83 9.66 -0.58 -5.36
CA CYS A 83 8.35 -0.33 -4.79
C CYS A 83 7.68 -1.65 -4.43
N VAL A 84 7.26 -1.80 -3.18
CA VAL A 84 6.44 -2.91 -2.72
C VAL A 84 5.01 -2.41 -2.54
N LEU A 85 4.02 -3.07 -3.14
CA LEU A 85 2.59 -2.74 -3.09
C LEU A 85 1.82 -3.84 -2.37
N PRO A 86 1.85 -3.88 -1.03
CA PRO A 86 1.14 -4.91 -0.28
C PRO A 86 -0.37 -4.85 -0.53
N GLY A 87 -0.99 -6.02 -0.54
CA GLY A 87 -2.41 -6.17 -0.25
C GLY A 87 -2.69 -6.16 1.25
N PHE A 88 -3.67 -6.94 1.70
CA PHE A 88 -3.95 -7.07 3.13
C PHE A 88 -2.80 -7.80 3.83
N VAL A 89 -2.37 -7.28 4.98
CA VAL A 89 -1.43 -7.94 5.89
C VAL A 89 -2.06 -7.96 7.27
N CYS A 90 -1.94 -9.07 8.00
CA CYS A 90 -2.43 -9.20 9.37
C CYS A 90 -1.63 -8.28 10.30
N SER A 91 -2.19 -7.11 10.60
CA SER A 91 -1.54 -6.03 11.35
C SER A 91 -2.57 -5.16 12.07
N ASN A 92 -2.08 -4.29 12.98
CA ASN A 92 -2.95 -3.33 13.66
C ASN A 92 -3.64 -2.36 12.68
N MET A 93 -2.98 -2.03 11.56
CA MET A 93 -3.53 -1.14 10.54
C MET A 93 -4.73 -1.75 9.80
N SER A 94 -4.67 -3.04 9.46
CA SER A 94 -5.77 -3.73 8.77
C SER A 94 -6.90 -4.17 9.71
N GLY A 95 -6.63 -4.25 11.02
CA GLY A 95 -7.57 -4.76 12.01
C GLY A 95 -7.85 -6.27 11.89
N ILE A 96 -7.10 -6.97 11.04
CA ILE A 96 -7.16 -8.42 10.85
C ILE A 96 -6.37 -9.08 11.98
N ARG A 97 -7.01 -9.97 12.74
CA ARG A 97 -6.41 -10.63 13.92
C ARG A 97 -5.86 -12.02 13.63
N LYS A 98 -6.38 -12.69 12.60
CA LYS A 98 -5.98 -14.05 12.22
C LYS A 98 -5.48 -14.01 10.79
N SER A 99 -4.28 -14.52 10.56
CA SER A 99 -3.70 -14.60 9.23
C SER A 99 -4.51 -15.53 8.33
N THR A 100 -4.61 -15.16 7.06
CA THR A 100 -5.23 -15.95 5.99
C THR A 100 -4.31 -15.96 4.77
N LEU A 101 -4.66 -16.72 3.73
CA LEU A 101 -3.90 -16.75 2.49
C LEU A 101 -3.80 -15.37 1.82
N LEU A 102 -4.84 -14.54 1.88
CA LEU A 102 -4.81 -13.18 1.30
C LEU A 102 -4.37 -12.11 2.31
N ALA A 103 -4.29 -12.47 3.60
CA ALA A 103 -3.81 -11.60 4.67
C ALA A 103 -2.76 -12.33 5.52
N PRO A 104 -1.54 -12.54 4.99
CA PRO A 104 -0.47 -13.24 5.70
C PRO A 104 -0.08 -12.51 6.99
N SER A 105 0.60 -13.20 7.90
CA SER A 105 1.25 -12.54 9.02
C SER A 105 2.37 -11.62 8.53
N ALA A 106 2.70 -10.59 9.30
CA ALA A 106 3.79 -9.67 8.95
C ALA A 106 5.12 -10.41 8.69
N LYS A 107 5.42 -11.46 9.48
CA LYS A 107 6.64 -12.27 9.29
C LYS A 107 6.66 -12.99 7.95
N VAL A 108 5.55 -13.64 7.57
CA VAL A 108 5.45 -14.35 6.28
C VAL A 108 5.53 -13.38 5.11
N PHE A 109 4.84 -12.24 5.22
CA PHE A 109 4.90 -11.18 4.22
C PHE A 109 6.33 -10.66 4.02
N VAL A 110 7.02 -10.31 5.12
CA VAL A 110 8.37 -9.75 5.07
C VAL A 110 9.37 -10.76 4.48
N ASN A 111 9.32 -12.03 4.89
CA ASN A 111 10.19 -13.06 4.32
C ASN A 111 10.00 -13.15 2.79
N SER A 112 8.75 -13.23 2.33
CA SER A 112 8.45 -13.27 0.90
C SER A 112 8.86 -12.00 0.15
N ALA A 113 8.78 -10.83 0.80
CA ALA A 113 9.13 -9.57 0.17
C ALA A 113 10.65 -9.39 0.05
N ILE A 114 11.41 -9.84 1.05
CA ILE A 114 12.89 -9.77 1.06
C ILE A 114 13.48 -10.65 -0.04
N ASP A 115 12.91 -11.83 -0.28
CA ASP A 115 13.37 -12.73 -1.36
C ASP A 115 13.26 -12.11 -2.76
N LEU A 116 12.45 -11.06 -2.92
CA LEU A 116 12.24 -10.35 -4.19
C LEU A 116 13.09 -9.10 -4.36
N VAL A 117 13.89 -8.73 -3.35
CA VAL A 117 14.73 -7.53 -3.39
C VAL A 117 15.80 -7.68 -4.47
N GLY A 118 15.84 -6.72 -5.40
CA GLY A 118 16.76 -6.73 -6.54
C GLY A 118 16.31 -7.57 -7.74
N ILE A 119 15.27 -8.40 -7.60
CA ILE A 119 14.70 -9.19 -8.70
C ILE A 119 13.61 -8.40 -9.41
N ALA A 120 12.66 -7.83 -8.65
CA ALA A 120 11.55 -7.06 -9.17
C ALA A 120 11.67 -5.59 -8.77
N ARG A 121 11.44 -4.66 -9.71
CA ARG A 121 11.43 -3.21 -9.41
C ARG A 121 10.12 -2.76 -8.75
N LYS A 122 9.01 -3.35 -9.19
CA LYS A 122 7.67 -3.19 -8.62
C LYS A 122 7.12 -4.58 -8.32
N THR A 123 6.66 -4.81 -7.09
CA THR A 123 6.11 -6.11 -6.66
C THR A 123 5.06 -5.92 -5.57
N THR A 124 4.17 -6.89 -5.39
CA THR A 124 3.27 -6.89 -4.21
C THR A 124 3.96 -7.41 -2.96
N GLY A 125 5.14 -8.04 -3.09
CA GLY A 125 5.90 -8.63 -2.00
C GLY A 125 5.39 -10.01 -1.55
N TYR A 126 4.26 -10.48 -2.08
CA TYR A 126 3.66 -11.76 -1.69
C TYR A 126 2.82 -12.36 -2.81
N PHE A 127 3.10 -13.61 -3.20
CA PHE A 127 2.53 -14.23 -4.41
C PHE A 127 0.98 -14.24 -4.45
N PRO A 128 0.24 -14.60 -3.39
CA PRO A 128 -1.22 -14.47 -3.39
C PRO A 128 -1.74 -13.05 -3.64
N HIS A 129 -1.00 -12.02 -3.24
CA HIS A 129 -1.35 -10.63 -3.57
C HIS A 129 -1.16 -10.32 -5.06
N VAL A 130 -0.20 -10.96 -5.74
CA VAL A 130 -0.02 -10.83 -7.20
C VAL A 130 -1.26 -11.36 -7.93
N ILE A 131 -1.70 -12.57 -7.60
CA ILE A 131 -2.90 -13.17 -8.20
C ILE A 131 -4.11 -12.28 -7.95
N PHE A 132 -4.32 -11.86 -6.69
CA PHE A 132 -5.45 -11.02 -6.33
C PHE A 132 -5.45 -9.67 -7.05
N GLY A 133 -4.31 -8.99 -7.11
CA GLY A 133 -4.16 -7.73 -7.82
C GLY A 133 -4.44 -7.89 -9.31
N ASN A 134 -3.85 -8.89 -9.96
CA ASN A 134 -4.05 -9.16 -11.38
C ASN A 134 -5.51 -9.47 -11.71
N VAL A 135 -6.20 -10.29 -10.91
CA VAL A 135 -7.63 -10.56 -11.12
C VAL A 135 -8.45 -9.28 -11.05
N LEU A 136 -8.21 -8.41 -10.07
CA LEU A 136 -8.92 -7.14 -9.96
C LEU A 136 -8.62 -6.20 -11.14
N MET A 137 -7.36 -6.12 -11.58
CA MET A 137 -6.99 -5.32 -12.74
C MET A 137 -7.58 -5.87 -14.05
N SER A 138 -7.65 -7.19 -14.23
CA SER A 138 -8.32 -7.80 -15.37
C SER A 138 -9.81 -7.48 -15.37
N ILE A 139 -10.49 -7.58 -14.23
CA ILE A 139 -11.92 -7.21 -14.11
C ILE A 139 -12.10 -5.72 -14.43
N GLN A 140 -11.21 -4.86 -13.95
CA GLN A 140 -11.21 -3.42 -14.27
C GLN A 140 -11.08 -3.16 -15.77
N GLY A 141 -10.15 -3.85 -16.45
CA GLY A 141 -9.94 -3.70 -17.88
C GLY A 141 -11.11 -4.22 -18.72
N MET A 142 -11.78 -5.28 -18.28
CA MET A 142 -12.96 -5.83 -18.96
C MET A 142 -14.23 -5.02 -18.71
N CYS A 143 -14.48 -4.64 -17.46
CA CYS A 143 -15.67 -3.88 -17.07
C CYS A 143 -15.37 -3.00 -15.84
N TYR A 144 -15.03 -1.74 -16.10
CA TYR A 144 -14.72 -0.77 -15.06
C TYR A 144 -15.86 -0.58 -14.06
N SER A 145 -17.10 -0.41 -14.55
CA SER A 145 -18.28 -0.20 -13.69
C SER A 145 -18.54 -1.37 -12.74
N PHE A 146 -18.37 -2.60 -13.23
CA PHE A 146 -18.51 -3.80 -12.39
C PHE A 146 -17.40 -3.90 -11.35
N CYS A 147 -16.15 -3.59 -11.72
CA CYS A 147 -15.03 -3.56 -10.78
C CYS A 147 -15.28 -2.54 -9.66
N VAL A 148 -15.67 -1.31 -10.01
CA VAL A 148 -16.00 -0.25 -9.04
C VAL A 148 -17.13 -0.70 -8.13
N TRP A 149 -18.21 -1.28 -8.67
CA TRP A 149 -19.31 -1.81 -7.86
C TRP A 149 -18.84 -2.89 -6.89
N LEU A 150 -18.02 -3.85 -7.35
CA LEU A 150 -17.51 -4.95 -6.54
C LEU A 150 -16.64 -4.45 -5.39
N VAL A 151 -15.70 -3.54 -5.68
CA VAL A 151 -14.81 -2.97 -4.67
C VAL A 151 -15.59 -2.11 -3.68
N THR A 152 -16.50 -1.24 -4.17
CA THR A 152 -17.34 -0.39 -3.32
C THR A 152 -18.16 -1.23 -2.36
N ARG A 153 -18.85 -2.28 -2.85
CA ARG A 153 -19.67 -3.17 -2.04
C ARG A 153 -18.84 -3.89 -0.97
N SER A 154 -17.64 -4.35 -1.31
CA SER A 154 -16.71 -4.99 -0.37
C SER A 154 -16.25 -4.03 0.74
N MET A 155 -15.89 -2.79 0.37
CA MET A 155 -15.45 -1.77 1.31
C MET A 155 -16.58 -1.29 2.22
N GLU A 156 -17.79 -1.11 1.69
CA GLU A 156 -18.98 -0.78 2.47
C GLU A 156 -19.30 -1.85 3.51
N ASN A 157 -19.29 -3.12 3.10
CA ASN A 157 -19.49 -4.25 4.01
C ASN A 157 -18.45 -4.27 5.13
N SER A 158 -17.18 -3.99 4.79
CA SER A 158 -16.08 -3.90 5.77
C SER A 158 -16.29 -2.72 6.73
N ARG A 159 -16.68 -1.55 6.21
CA ARG A 159 -17.01 -0.36 7.02
C ARG A 159 -18.18 -0.63 7.96
N LEU A 160 -19.25 -1.27 7.49
CA LEU A 160 -20.40 -1.62 8.31
C LEU A 160 -20.03 -2.56 9.45
N LYS A 161 -19.19 -3.57 9.20
CA LYS A 161 -18.65 -4.45 10.24
C LYS A 161 -17.84 -3.67 11.27
N SER A 162 -16.97 -2.76 10.83
CA SER A 162 -16.15 -1.91 11.71
C SER A 162 -17.01 -0.97 12.57
N LEU A 163 -18.03 -0.33 11.97
CA LEU A 163 -18.96 0.53 12.70
C LEU A 163 -19.78 -0.24 13.73
N LYS A 164 -20.28 -1.44 13.40
CA LYS A 164 -20.99 -2.30 14.36
C LYS A 164 -20.09 -2.66 15.55
N LYS A 165 -18.82 -3.00 15.29
CA LYS A 165 -17.83 -3.30 16.33
C LYS A 165 -17.54 -2.08 17.21
N TYR A 166 -17.36 -0.90 16.61
CA TYR A 166 -17.15 0.35 17.32
C TYR A 166 -18.33 0.69 18.23
N LYS A 167 -19.56 0.63 17.72
CA LYS A 167 -20.79 0.86 18.52
C LYS A 167 -20.89 -0.11 19.71
N LYS A 168 -20.60 -1.40 19.49
CA LYS A 168 -20.58 -2.41 20.55
C LYS A 168 -19.51 -2.16 21.62
N GLN A 169 -18.35 -1.62 21.24
CA GLN A 169 -17.29 -1.27 22.19
C GLN A 169 -17.65 0.00 22.97
N LYS A 170 -18.21 1.01 22.31
CA LYS A 170 -18.63 2.26 22.95
C LYS A 170 -19.74 2.03 23.98
N GLY A 171 -20.77 1.26 23.62
CA GLY A 171 -21.84 0.90 24.56
C GLY A 171 -21.41 0.01 25.74
N LYS A 172 -20.20 -0.57 25.71
CA LYS A 172 -19.60 -1.27 26.85
C LYS A 172 -18.74 -0.39 27.75
N MET A 173 -18.33 0.79 27.28
CA MET A 173 -17.60 1.78 28.09
C MET A 173 -18.54 2.77 28.78
N GLU A 174 -19.75 2.94 28.23
CA GLU A 174 -20.80 3.81 28.76
C GLU A 174 -21.77 3.07 29.72
N ALA A 175 -21.56 1.78 29.95
CA ALA A 175 -22.31 0.91 30.88
C ALA A 175 -21.36 0.41 31.97
#